data_AF-A0A2J8UGY9-F1
#
_entry.id   AF-A0A2J8UGY9-F1
#
_cell.length_a   1.000
_cell.length_b   1.000
_cell.length_c   1.000
_cell.angle_alpha   90.00
_cell.angle_beta   90.00
_cell.angle_gamma   90.00
#
_symmetry.space_group_name_H-M   'P 1'
#
loop_
_entity.id
_entity.type
_entity.pdbx_description
1 polymer ?
#
loop_
_entity_poly.entity_id
_entity_poly.type
_entity_poly.pdbx_seq_one_letter_code
_entity_poly.pdbx_strand_id
1 'polypeptide(L)'
;MPRHWRSAGIHSARAASPGLCSYEKYGTIVIQYVFPPGVQGAEHPNPGVRYPGTTRVAYLPDCPEGNKVLTLFRKAFDQRLTFTIGTSMTTGRPNVITWNDIHHKTSCTGGPQLFGYPDPTYLTRVQEELRAKGITDD
;
A
#
# COMPACT_ATOMS: atom_id res chain seq x y z
N MET A 1 -14.61 8.79 10.70
CA MET A 1 -13.30 8.21 11.05
C MET A 1 -13.44 7.40 12.33
N PRO A 2 -13.28 6.05 12.30
CA PRO A 2 -12.98 5.28 13.50
C PRO A 2 -11.81 5.94 14.21
N ARG A 3 -11.89 6.07 15.54
CA ARG A 3 -10.98 6.93 16.29
C ARG A 3 -9.52 6.49 16.18
N HIS A 4 -9.28 5.21 15.92
CA HIS A 4 -7.95 4.58 15.95
C HIS A 4 -7.11 4.77 14.68
N TRP A 5 -7.69 5.21 13.55
CA TRP A 5 -6.92 5.48 12.32
C TRP A 5 -6.58 6.96 12.10
N ARG A 6 -6.98 7.85 13.02
CA ARG A 6 -6.88 9.32 12.84
C ARG A 6 -5.45 9.83 12.69
N SER A 7 -4.48 9.08 13.17
CA SER A 7 -3.05 9.40 13.13
C SER A 7 -2.28 8.57 12.09
N ALA A 8 -2.98 7.76 11.28
CA ALA A 8 -2.37 7.07 10.16
C ALA A 8 -2.04 8.06 9.04
N GLY A 9 -0.86 7.93 8.44
CA GLY A 9 -0.40 8.80 7.37
C GLY A 9 0.06 8.04 6.14
N ILE A 10 -0.14 8.65 4.97
CA ILE A 10 0.51 8.28 3.71
C ILE A 10 1.43 9.43 3.28
N HIS A 11 2.71 9.13 3.09
CA HIS A 11 3.72 10.07 2.62
C HIS A 11 4.34 9.53 1.34
N SER A 12 4.70 10.40 0.41
CA SER A 12 5.39 10.00 -0.82
C SER A 12 6.55 10.93 -1.10
N ALA A 13 7.71 10.37 -1.44
CA ALA A 13 8.91 11.11 -1.84
C ALA A 13 9.43 10.56 -3.17
N ARG A 14 10.09 11.42 -3.96
CA ARG A 14 10.75 11.02 -5.21
C ARG A 14 12.23 10.78 -4.92
N ALA A 15 12.73 9.61 -5.31
CA ALA A 15 14.14 9.25 -5.13
C ALA A 15 14.87 9.31 -6.48
N ALA A 16 16.09 9.84 -6.47
CA ALA A 16 17.01 9.87 -7.62
C ALA A 16 17.75 8.54 -7.84
N SER A 17 17.31 7.46 -7.20
CA SER A 17 17.89 6.10 -7.33
C SER A 17 17.84 5.62 -8.78
N PRO A 18 18.74 4.69 -9.19
CA PRO A 18 18.65 4.07 -10.51
C PRO A 18 17.21 3.56 -10.72
N GLY A 19 16.64 3.90 -11.87
CA GLY A 19 15.24 3.60 -12.17
C GLY A 19 14.93 2.13 -11.94
N LEU A 20 13.68 1.82 -11.63
CA LEU A 20 13.23 0.43 -11.59
C LEU A 20 13.58 -0.22 -12.94
N CYS A 21 14.13 -1.44 -12.95
CA CYS A 21 14.81 -2.04 -14.12
C CYS A 21 14.00 -2.01 -15.46
N SER A 22 12.66 -1.92 -15.42
CA SER A 22 11.80 -1.77 -16.62
C SER A 22 11.41 -0.32 -16.96
N TYR A 23 11.87 0.63 -16.18
CA TYR A 23 11.53 2.05 -16.18
C TYR A 23 12.80 2.89 -16.08
N GLU A 24 13.92 2.46 -16.68
CA GLU A 24 15.25 3.07 -16.55
C GLU A 24 15.28 4.58 -16.90
N LYS A 25 14.31 5.05 -17.69
CA LYS A 25 14.13 6.47 -18.06
C LYS A 25 13.42 7.30 -16.98
N TYR A 26 12.87 6.67 -15.95
CA TYR A 26 12.06 7.29 -14.92
C TYR A 26 12.70 7.08 -13.54
N GLY A 27 12.45 8.02 -12.63
CA GLY A 27 12.80 7.87 -11.23
C GLY A 27 11.89 6.88 -10.51
N THR A 28 12.01 6.84 -9.18
CA THR A 28 11.16 6.00 -8.32
C THR A 28 10.41 6.86 -7.31
N ILE A 29 9.11 6.65 -7.21
CA ILE A 29 8.26 7.17 -6.14
C ILE A 29 8.30 6.16 -4.99
N VAL A 30 8.72 6.63 -3.82
CA VAL A 30 8.67 5.87 -2.57
C VAL A 30 7.44 6.31 -1.78
N ILE A 31 6.58 5.37 -1.45
CA ILE A 31 5.36 5.58 -0.66
C ILE A 31 5.56 4.97 0.71
N GLN A 32 5.40 5.77 1.75
CA GLN A 32 5.50 5.33 3.14
C GLN A 32 4.15 5.48 3.83
N TYR A 33 3.64 4.37 4.34
CA TYR A 33 2.48 4.34 5.22
C TYR A 33 2.96 4.19 6.66
N VAL A 34 2.46 5.06 7.55
CA VAL A 34 2.81 5.04 8.96
C VAL A 34 1.55 4.87 9.78
N PHE A 35 1.53 3.82 10.60
CA PHE A 35 0.43 3.51 11.50
C PHE A 35 0.92 3.43 12.94
N PRO A 36 0.36 4.21 13.86
CA PRO A 36 0.60 4.01 15.29
C PRO A 36 -0.12 2.76 15.81
N PRO A 37 0.31 2.23 16.99
CA PRO A 37 -0.43 1.19 17.67
C PRO A 37 -1.81 1.69 18.11
N GLY A 38 -2.74 0.76 18.32
CA GLY A 38 -4.09 1.11 18.74
C GLY A 38 -4.86 -0.06 19.33
N VAL A 39 -6.17 0.13 19.43
CA VAL A 39 -7.15 -0.83 19.92
C VAL A 39 -8.18 -1.07 18.83
N GLN A 40 -8.55 -2.33 18.62
CA GLN A 40 -9.52 -2.72 17.61
C GLN A 40 -10.91 -2.13 17.90
N GLY A 41 -11.49 -1.50 16.88
CA GLY A 41 -12.87 -1.01 16.91
C GLY A 41 -13.89 -2.12 16.71
N ALA A 42 -15.17 -1.76 16.70
CA ALA A 42 -16.27 -2.71 16.53
C ALA A 42 -16.31 -3.35 15.14
N GLU A 43 -15.66 -2.73 14.16
CA GLU A 43 -15.56 -3.21 12.78
C GLU A 43 -14.43 -4.23 12.57
N HIS A 44 -13.57 -4.44 13.56
CA HIS A 44 -12.41 -5.33 13.47
C HIS A 44 -12.70 -6.72 14.04
N PRO A 45 -11.89 -7.73 13.70
CA PRO A 45 -12.15 -9.12 14.11
C PRO A 45 -12.26 -9.33 15.63
N ASN A 46 -11.50 -8.58 16.43
CA ASN A 46 -11.48 -8.72 17.88
C ASN A 46 -11.60 -7.35 18.58
N PRO A 47 -12.82 -6.78 18.69
CA PRO A 47 -13.03 -5.48 19.32
C PRO A 47 -12.44 -5.41 20.73
N GLY A 48 -11.77 -4.30 21.06
CA GLY A 48 -11.10 -4.10 22.35
C GLY A 48 -9.70 -4.71 22.46
N VAL A 49 -9.27 -5.55 21.52
CA VAL A 49 -7.91 -6.11 21.49
C VAL A 49 -6.91 -5.12 20.90
N ARG A 50 -5.72 -5.02 21.50
CA ARG A 50 -4.63 -4.15 21.01
C ARG A 50 -4.01 -4.71 19.73
N TYR A 51 -3.54 -3.80 18.88
CA TYR A 51 -2.69 -4.10 17.73
C TYR A 51 -1.44 -3.22 17.73
N PRO A 52 -0.29 -3.72 17.26
CA PRO A 52 0.93 -2.93 17.15
C PRO A 52 0.86 -1.97 15.95
N GLY A 53 1.58 -0.85 16.07
CA GLY A 53 1.82 0.04 14.94
C GLY A 53 2.73 -0.60 13.89
N THR A 54 2.80 -0.01 12.71
CA THR A 54 3.67 -0.48 11.63
C THR A 54 4.06 0.65 10.69
N THR A 55 5.16 0.46 9.98
CA THR A 55 5.54 1.28 8.83
C THR A 55 5.67 0.36 7.62
N ARG A 56 5.06 0.74 6.50
CA ARG A 56 5.13 -0.01 5.25
C ARG A 56 5.65 0.90 4.15
N VAL A 57 6.54 0.36 3.32
CA VAL A 57 7.11 1.06 2.18
C VAL A 57 6.69 0.36 0.91
N ALA A 58 6.31 1.14 -0.10
CA ALA A 58 6.00 0.67 -1.44
C ALA A 58 6.66 1.57 -2.49
N TYR A 59 6.76 1.05 -3.71
CA TYR A 59 7.46 1.70 -4.81
C TYR A 59 6.57 1.77 -6.05
N LEU A 60 6.64 2.89 -6.77
CA LEU A 60 6.09 3.06 -8.12
C LEU A 60 7.15 3.73 -9.01
N PRO A 61 7.14 3.49 -10.33
CA PRO A 61 7.93 4.31 -11.24
C PRO A 61 7.40 5.75 -11.26
N ASP A 62 8.29 6.74 -11.33
CA ASP A 62 7.91 8.15 -11.52
C ASP A 62 7.62 8.44 -13.01
N CYS A 63 6.64 7.73 -13.55
CA CYS A 63 6.11 7.90 -14.91
C CYS A 63 4.63 8.34 -14.85
N PRO A 64 4.00 8.76 -15.96
CA PRO A 64 2.60 9.18 -15.96
C PRO A 64 1.65 8.14 -15.35
N GLU A 65 1.79 6.87 -15.71
CA GLU A 65 0.96 5.78 -15.21
C GLU A 65 1.23 5.50 -13.71
N GLY A 66 2.49 5.58 -13.28
CA GLY A 66 2.84 5.44 -11.86
C GLY A 66 2.29 6.58 -11.00
N ASN A 67 2.31 7.82 -11.51
CA ASN A 67 1.69 8.96 -10.83
C ASN A 67 0.16 8.83 -10.75
N LYS A 68 -0.48 8.27 -11.79
CA LYS A 68 -1.91 7.93 -11.75
C LYS A 68 -2.22 6.92 -10.63
N VAL A 69 -1.45 5.83 -10.55
CA VAL A 69 -1.60 4.83 -9.48
C VAL A 69 -1.36 5.45 -8.09
N LEU A 70 -0.41 6.37 -7.94
CA LEU A 70 -0.21 7.09 -6.67
C LEU A 70 -1.46 7.86 -6.23
N THR A 71 -2.14 8.55 -7.16
CA THR A 71 -3.40 9.26 -6.87
C THR A 71 -4.48 8.29 -6.40
N LEU A 72 -4.64 7.15 -7.09
CA LEU A 72 -5.60 6.12 -6.70
C LEU A 72 -5.26 5.49 -5.34
N PHE A 73 -3.99 5.28 -5.03
CA PHE A 73 -3.55 4.79 -3.71
C PHE A 73 -3.90 5.78 -2.59
N ARG A 74 -3.76 7.09 -2.82
CA ARG A 74 -4.20 8.11 -1.87
C ARG A 74 -5.72 8.06 -1.68
N LYS A 75 -6.50 8.00 -2.76
CA LYS A 75 -7.98 7.84 -2.69
C LYS A 75 -8.36 6.57 -1.90
N ALA A 76 -7.74 5.43 -2.19
CA ALA A 76 -7.98 4.17 -1.49
C ALA A 76 -7.62 4.24 0.00
N PHE A 77 -6.52 4.94 0.34
CA PHE A 77 -6.10 5.13 1.72
C PHE A 77 -7.09 6.01 2.49
N ASP A 78 -7.54 7.12 1.90
CA ASP A 78 -8.53 8.03 2.49
C ASP A 78 -9.87 7.34 2.73
N GLN A 79 -10.26 6.44 1.82
CA GLN A 79 -11.44 5.59 1.95
C GLN A 79 -11.22 4.35 2.84
N ARG A 80 -10.01 4.17 3.41
CA ARG A 80 -9.62 3.07 4.30
C ARG A 80 -9.69 1.68 3.67
N LEU A 81 -9.44 1.58 2.37
CA LEU A 81 -9.47 0.32 1.62
C LEU A 81 -8.09 -0.30 1.46
N THR A 82 -7.01 0.42 1.76
CA THR A 82 -5.62 -0.07 1.58
C THR A 82 -5.18 -1.08 2.63
N PHE A 83 -5.62 -0.92 3.88
CA PHE A 83 -5.21 -1.74 5.02
C PHE A 83 -6.40 -2.14 5.87
N THR A 84 -6.25 -3.25 6.58
CA THR A 84 -7.20 -3.75 7.58
C THR A 84 -6.45 -4.32 8.79
N ILE A 85 -7.17 -4.72 9.83
CA ILE A 85 -6.63 -5.52 10.92
C ILE A 85 -7.03 -6.97 10.72
N GLY A 86 -6.04 -7.86 10.75
CA GLY A 86 -6.26 -9.28 10.58
C GLY A 86 -5.02 -10.10 10.90
N THR A 87 -4.88 -11.22 10.18
CA THR A 87 -3.75 -12.12 10.30
C THR A 87 -2.75 -11.84 9.17
N SER A 88 -1.48 -11.65 9.52
CA SER A 88 -0.42 -11.48 8.54
C SER A 88 -0.22 -12.77 7.74
N MET A 89 -0.40 -12.71 6.42
CA MET A 89 -0.22 -13.87 5.52
C MET A 89 1.21 -14.43 5.56
N THR A 90 2.21 -13.59 5.80
CA THR A 90 3.63 -14.01 5.78
C THR A 90 4.10 -14.57 7.11
N THR A 91 3.52 -14.16 8.23
CA THR A 91 4.00 -14.55 9.58
C THR A 91 2.98 -15.34 10.40
N GLY A 92 1.73 -15.43 9.94
CA GLY A 92 0.62 -16.02 10.69
C GLY A 92 0.19 -15.22 11.93
N ARG A 93 0.80 -14.05 12.18
CA ARG A 93 0.52 -13.26 13.38
C ARG A 93 -0.87 -12.61 13.30
N PRO A 94 -1.79 -12.86 14.25
CA PRO A 94 -3.10 -12.22 14.30
C PRO A 94 -3.04 -10.82 14.93
N ASN A 95 -4.13 -10.06 14.81
CA ASN A 95 -4.32 -8.74 15.43
C ASN A 95 -3.26 -7.72 14.99
N VAL A 96 -2.91 -7.73 13.70
CA VAL A 96 -1.93 -6.81 13.11
C VAL A 96 -2.49 -6.09 11.90
N ILE A 97 -1.89 -4.96 11.57
CA ILE A 97 -2.19 -4.19 10.37
C ILE A 97 -1.63 -4.95 9.16
N THR A 98 -2.51 -5.29 8.22
CA THR A 98 -2.21 -6.03 7.00
C THR A 98 -2.79 -5.32 5.78
N TRP A 99 -2.25 -5.63 4.60
CA TRP A 99 -2.81 -5.18 3.32
C TRP A 99 -4.23 -5.72 3.13
N ASN A 100 -5.07 -4.95 2.44
CA ASN A 100 -6.48 -5.29 2.19
C ASN A 100 -6.75 -5.47 0.68
N ASP A 101 -6.10 -6.47 0.09
CA ASP A 101 -6.22 -6.88 -1.32
C ASP A 101 -5.98 -5.77 -2.36
N ILE A 102 -5.08 -4.84 -2.06
CA ILE A 102 -4.52 -3.89 -3.04
C ILE A 102 -3.03 -4.14 -3.07
N HIS A 103 -2.53 -4.76 -4.14
CA HIS A 103 -1.14 -5.18 -4.21
C HIS A 103 -0.22 -3.98 -4.34
N HIS A 104 0.74 -3.90 -3.42
CA HIS A 104 1.81 -2.91 -3.45
C HIS A 104 3.13 -3.59 -3.79
N LYS A 105 3.99 -2.89 -4.52
CA LYS A 105 5.37 -3.32 -4.73
C LYS A 105 6.22 -2.90 -3.55
N THR A 106 6.60 -3.85 -2.69
CA THR A 106 7.41 -3.62 -1.49
C THR A 106 8.90 -3.87 -1.69
N SER A 107 9.31 -4.23 -2.92
CA SER A 107 10.71 -4.40 -3.32
C SER A 107 10.97 -3.71 -4.66
N CYS A 108 12.17 -3.15 -4.85
CA CYS A 108 12.60 -2.63 -6.15
C CYS A 108 13.12 -3.74 -7.08
N THR A 109 13.32 -4.95 -6.56
CA THR A 109 13.95 -6.10 -7.26
C THR A 109 13.21 -7.41 -6.98
N GLY A 110 13.58 -8.48 -7.68
CA GLY A 110 13.06 -9.83 -7.43
C GLY A 110 11.74 -10.17 -8.14
N GLY A 111 11.21 -9.24 -8.94
CA GLY A 111 10.02 -9.45 -9.74
C GLY A 111 8.75 -9.73 -8.94
N PRO A 112 7.65 -10.16 -9.59
CA PRO A 112 6.35 -10.35 -8.95
C PRO A 112 6.39 -11.32 -7.76
N GLN A 113 7.26 -12.35 -7.82
CA GLN A 113 7.38 -13.37 -6.76
C GLN A 113 7.86 -12.80 -5.42
N LEU A 114 8.64 -11.71 -5.46
CA LEU A 114 9.13 -11.03 -4.26
C LEU A 114 8.43 -9.68 -4.04
N PHE A 115 7.22 -9.52 -4.58
CA PHE A 115 6.44 -8.28 -4.53
C PHE A 115 7.25 -7.08 -5.07
N GLY A 116 8.07 -7.30 -6.09
CA GLY A 116 8.97 -6.30 -6.62
C GLY A 116 8.96 -6.16 -8.14
N TYR A 117 9.93 -5.41 -8.63
CA TYR A 117 10.19 -5.16 -10.05
C TYR A 117 11.34 -6.05 -10.57
N PRO A 118 11.46 -6.28 -11.88
CA PRO A 118 10.53 -5.88 -12.94
C PRO A 118 9.19 -6.64 -12.89
N ASP A 119 8.10 -5.95 -13.20
CA ASP A 119 6.76 -6.54 -13.38
C ASP A 119 5.98 -5.66 -14.36
N PRO A 120 6.03 -5.97 -15.67
CA PRO A 120 5.48 -5.10 -16.71
C PRO A 120 3.94 -5.01 -16.66
N THR A 121 3.27 -5.95 -15.99
CA THR A 121 1.80 -5.98 -15.90
C THR A 121 1.26 -5.26 -14.67
N TYR A 122 2.11 -4.92 -13.70
CA TYR A 122 1.68 -4.49 -12.37
C TYR A 122 0.79 -3.25 -12.40
N LEU A 123 1.18 -2.19 -13.11
CA LEU A 123 0.41 -0.94 -13.12
C LEU A 123 -1.00 -1.13 -13.68
N THR A 124 -1.18 -2.03 -14.64
CA THR A 124 -2.50 -2.37 -15.18
C THR A 124 -3.31 -3.16 -14.15
N ARG A 125 -2.74 -4.24 -13.60
CA ARG A 125 -3.43 -5.10 -12.62
C ARG A 125 -3.86 -4.34 -11.38
N VAL A 126 -3.00 -3.48 -10.84
CA VAL A 126 -3.34 -2.72 -9.62
C VAL A 126 -4.43 -1.68 -9.86
N GLN A 127 -4.51 -1.09 -11.06
CA GLN A 127 -5.64 -0.22 -11.42
C GLN A 127 -6.95 -1.02 -11.50
N GLU A 128 -6.92 -2.28 -11.97
CA GLU A 128 -8.09 -3.15 -11.97
C GLU A 128 -8.54 -3.53 -10.55
N GLU A 129 -7.60 -3.84 -9.66
CA GLU A 129 -7.87 -4.10 -8.24
C GLU A 129 -8.51 -2.89 -7.55
N LEU A 130 -7.97 -1.69 -7.80
CA LEU A 130 -8.51 -0.43 -7.28
C LEU A 130 -9.93 -0.18 -7.82
N ARG A 131 -10.14 -0.34 -9.12
CA ARG A 131 -11.45 -0.19 -9.77
C ARG A 131 -12.47 -1.19 -9.21
N ALA A 132 -12.08 -2.44 -8.99
CA ALA A 132 -12.96 -3.46 -8.39
C ALA A 132 -13.41 -3.09 -6.95
N LYS A 133 -12.62 -2.26 -6.26
CA LYS A 133 -12.96 -1.69 -4.95
C LYS A 133 -13.66 -0.32 -5.03
N GLY A 134 -14.04 0.13 -6.24
CA GLY A 134 -14.73 1.41 -6.46
C GLY A 134 -13.81 2.64 -6.46
N ILE A 135 -12.49 2.45 -6.57
CA ILE A 135 -11.53 3.55 -6.65
C ILE A 135 -11.18 3.83 -8.12
N THR A 136 -11.67 4.95 -8.64
CA THR A 136 -11.43 5.43 -10.01
C THR A 136 -10.89 6.87 -10.01
N ASP A 137 -10.45 7.35 -11.17
CA ASP A 137 -9.92 8.72 -11.32
C ASP A 137 -11.00 9.82 -11.40
N ASP A 138 -12.28 9.44 -11.42
CA ASP A 138 -13.42 10.35 -11.51
C ASP A 138 -13.51 11.35 -10.34
#